data_AF-A0A1D6N4B3-F1
#
_entry.id   AF-A0A1D6N4B3-F1
#
_cell.length_a   1.000
_cell.length_b   1.000
_cell.length_c   1.000
_cell.angle_alpha   90.00
_cell.angle_beta   90.00
_cell.angle_gamma   90.00
#
_symmetry.space_group_name_H-M   'P 1'
#
loop_
_entity.id
_entity.type
_entity.pdbx_description
1 polymer ?
#
loop_
_entity_poly.entity_id
_entity_poly.type
_entity_poly.pdbx_seq_one_letter_code
_entity_poly.pdbx_strand_id
1 'polypeptide(L)'
;MEPRRRERRVIAIAGAAALVAVGLNIAFSAVVAHRRRKRRELPGFTAQVNLSAAAIKRTTDRIISKSRETYDSVAAVPLDKVSFANVIAPLAELDALQFPLVQACVLPRMVSPSEDVRKASAEAEKLLDSHFVLCRQREDVYRVIKAFTVKGERIGPEATRFLQFLVKEFERNGVKLS
;
A
#
# COMPACT_ATOMS: atom_id res chain seq x y z
N MET A 1 59.87 -38.23 3.10
CA MET A 1 58.59 -38.79 3.61
C MET A 1 57.61 -37.64 3.94
N GLU A 2 57.28 -36.75 2.98
CA GLU A 2 56.50 -35.50 3.25
C GLU A 2 55.39 -35.11 2.24
N PRO A 3 55.21 -35.71 1.04
CA PRO A 3 54.17 -35.23 0.11
C PRO A 3 52.76 -35.72 0.45
N ARG A 4 52.61 -36.97 0.93
CA ARG A 4 51.30 -37.60 1.21
C ARG A 4 50.50 -36.95 2.34
N ARG A 5 51.16 -36.24 3.27
CA ARG A 5 50.50 -35.60 4.42
C ARG A 5 49.85 -34.26 4.05
N ARG A 6 50.48 -33.51 3.13
CA ARG A 6 49.96 -32.25 2.59
C ARG A 6 48.73 -32.48 1.71
N GLU A 7 48.77 -33.50 0.87
CA GLU A 7 47.66 -33.90 0.00
C GLU A 7 46.41 -34.30 0.80
N ARG A 8 46.57 -35.11 1.86
CA ARG A 8 45.47 -35.47 2.78
C ARG A 8 44.85 -34.26 3.49
N ARG A 9 45.66 -33.25 3.87
CA ARG A 9 45.16 -32.00 4.47
C ARG A 9 44.36 -31.17 3.47
N VAL A 10 44.81 -31.07 2.22
CA VAL A 10 44.08 -30.35 1.16
C VAL A 10 42.75 -31.02 0.86
N ILE A 11 42.72 -32.36 0.78
CA ILE A 11 41.48 -33.13 0.59
C ILE A 11 40.51 -32.93 1.78
N ALA A 12 41.02 -32.94 3.01
CA ALA A 12 40.20 -32.71 4.20
C ALA A 12 39.63 -31.27 4.26
N ILE A 13 40.42 -30.26 3.89
CA ILE A 13 39.97 -28.85 3.84
C ILE A 13 38.94 -28.66 2.73
N ALA A 14 39.17 -29.24 1.55
CA ALA A 14 38.22 -29.20 0.45
C ALA A 14 36.89 -29.90 0.81
N GLY A 15 36.96 -31.06 1.47
CA GLY A 15 35.79 -31.77 1.98
C GLY A 15 35.02 -30.96 3.04
N ALA A 16 35.73 -30.33 3.98
CA ALA A 16 35.10 -29.48 5.00
C ALA A 16 34.44 -28.23 4.38
N ALA A 17 35.10 -27.58 3.43
CA ALA A 17 34.54 -26.42 2.72
C ALA A 17 33.28 -26.79 1.92
N ALA A 18 33.27 -27.96 1.27
CA ALA A 18 32.09 -28.47 0.57
C ALA A 18 30.90 -28.70 1.52
N LEU A 19 31.14 -29.28 2.71
CA LEU A 19 30.10 -29.49 3.72
C LEU A 19 29.51 -28.17 4.25
N VAL A 20 30.35 -27.14 4.46
CA VAL A 20 29.89 -25.81 4.87
C VAL A 20 29.04 -25.16 3.78
N ALA A 21 29.47 -25.24 2.52
CA ALA A 21 28.72 -24.68 1.39
C ALA A 21 27.34 -25.35 1.23
N VAL A 22 27.28 -26.68 1.41
CA VAL A 22 26.00 -27.43 1.40
C VAL A 22 25.11 -27.00 2.57
N GLY A 23 25.66 -26.87 3.78
CA GLY A 23 24.91 -26.39 4.95
C GLY A 23 24.32 -25.00 4.76
N LEU A 24 25.11 -24.06 4.21
CA LEU A 24 24.65 -22.70 3.89
C LEU A 24 23.54 -22.68 2.84
N ASN A 25 23.66 -23.49 1.78
CA ASN A 25 22.63 -23.58 0.74
C ASN A 25 21.32 -24.17 1.27
N ILE A 26 21.39 -25.17 2.16
CA ILE A 26 20.19 -25.75 2.80
C ILE A 26 19.54 -24.71 3.72
N ALA A 27 20.32 -24.01 4.56
CA ALA A 27 19.80 -22.98 5.45
C ALA A 27 19.17 -21.82 4.67
N PHE A 28 19.83 -21.34 3.61
CA PHE A 28 19.29 -20.33 2.70
C PHE A 28 17.99 -20.79 2.04
N SER A 29 17.96 -22.03 1.52
CA SER A 29 16.76 -22.61 0.90
C SER A 29 15.61 -22.75 1.90
N ALA A 30 15.89 -23.11 3.15
CA ALA A 30 14.88 -23.17 4.21
C ALA A 30 14.32 -21.79 4.55
N VAL A 31 15.17 -20.75 4.62
CA VAL A 31 14.74 -19.37 4.83
C VAL A 31 13.89 -18.86 3.67
N VAL A 32 14.30 -19.13 2.42
CA VAL A 32 13.54 -18.77 1.22
C VAL A 32 12.22 -19.52 1.18
N ALA A 33 12.20 -20.83 1.48
CA ALA A 33 10.97 -21.63 1.54
C ALA A 33 10.03 -21.13 2.64
N HIS A 34 10.54 -20.77 3.82
CA HIS A 34 9.76 -20.20 4.91
C HIS A 34 9.14 -18.84 4.52
N ARG A 35 9.92 -17.96 3.86
CA ARG A 35 9.43 -16.70 3.30
C ARG A 35 8.37 -16.92 2.21
N ARG A 36 8.54 -17.90 1.32
CA ARG A 36 7.57 -18.28 0.28
C ARG A 36 6.28 -18.84 0.89
N ARG A 37 6.38 -19.63 1.96
CA ARG A 37 5.20 -20.19 2.67
C ARG A 37 4.35 -19.09 3.32
N LYS A 38 4.99 -18.01 3.79
CA LYS A 38 4.33 -16.78 4.25
C LYS A 38 3.65 -15.99 3.11
N ARG A 39 3.97 -16.28 1.85
CA ARG A 39 3.59 -15.50 0.66
C ARG A 39 2.72 -16.30 -0.33
N ARG A 40 1.96 -17.28 0.16
CA ARG A 40 0.89 -17.94 -0.62
C ARG A 40 -0.38 -17.08 -0.59
N GLU A 41 -0.26 -15.86 -1.10
CA GLU A 41 -1.44 -15.07 -1.46
C GLU A 41 -1.83 -15.46 -2.88
N LEU A 42 -3.12 -15.62 -3.15
CA LEU A 42 -3.61 -15.87 -4.50
C LEU A 42 -3.27 -14.64 -5.36
N PRO A 43 -2.84 -14.82 -6.62
CA PRO A 43 -2.63 -13.69 -7.53
C PRO A 43 -3.90 -12.82 -7.59
N GLY A 44 -3.78 -11.55 -7.25
CA GLY A 44 -4.90 -10.59 -7.23
C GLY A 44 -5.73 -10.55 -5.94
N PHE A 45 -5.49 -11.42 -4.95
CA PHE A 45 -6.18 -11.38 -3.65
C PHE A 45 -5.18 -11.17 -2.51
N THR A 46 -5.05 -9.92 -2.07
CA THR A 46 -4.18 -9.50 -0.96
C THR A 46 -5.03 -9.07 0.24
N ALA A 47 -5.83 -9.97 0.81
CA ALA A 47 -6.61 -9.67 2.02
C ALA A 47 -5.80 -10.03 3.27
N GLN A 48 -5.30 -9.01 3.98
CA GLN A 48 -4.57 -9.19 5.23
C GLN A 48 -5.52 -9.14 6.42
N VAL A 49 -6.06 -10.29 6.82
CA VAL A 49 -7.05 -10.40 7.91
C VAL A 49 -6.42 -10.73 9.27
N ASN A 50 -5.11 -10.98 9.33
CA ASN A 50 -4.38 -11.44 10.51
C ASN A 50 -3.29 -10.46 10.98
N LEU A 51 -3.53 -9.16 10.84
CA LEU A 51 -2.61 -8.13 11.32
C LEU A 51 -2.53 -8.10 12.85
N SER A 52 -1.32 -7.91 13.37
CA SER A 52 -1.12 -7.56 14.78
C SER A 52 -1.55 -6.11 15.04
N ALA A 53 -1.87 -5.77 16.30
CA ALA A 53 -2.22 -4.41 16.71
C ALA A 53 -1.18 -3.36 16.24
N ALA A 54 0.12 -3.67 16.40
CA ALA A 54 1.19 -2.79 15.93
C ALA A 54 1.27 -2.68 14.40
N ALA A 55 0.93 -3.74 13.66
CA ALA A 55 0.87 -3.70 12.20
C ALA A 55 -0.34 -2.92 11.69
N ILE A 56 -1.48 -2.98 12.38
CA ILE A 56 -2.66 -2.14 12.09
C ILE A 56 -2.25 -0.67 12.18
N LYS A 57 -1.69 -0.23 13.31
CA LYS A 57 -1.26 1.16 13.50
C LYS A 57 -0.31 1.64 12.38
N ARG A 58 0.75 0.88 12.09
CA ARG A 58 1.70 1.22 11.02
C ARG A 58 1.05 1.28 9.64
N THR A 59 0.07 0.40 9.38
CA THR A 59 -0.64 0.38 8.09
C THR A 59 -1.55 1.60 7.97
N THR A 60 -2.27 1.97 9.03
CA THR A 60 -3.05 3.21 9.12
C THR A 60 -2.20 4.45 8.85
N ASP A 61 -1.07 4.59 9.55
CA ASP A 61 -0.15 5.72 9.38
C ASP A 61 0.33 5.83 7.92
N ARG A 62 0.63 4.69 7.29
CA ARG A 62 1.04 4.60 5.88
C ARG A 62 -0.07 4.99 4.92
N ILE A 63 -1.31 4.54 5.15
CA ILE A 63 -2.48 4.89 4.33
C ILE A 63 -2.68 6.41 4.34
N ILE A 64 -2.69 7.01 5.54
CA ILE A 64 -2.87 8.45 5.74
C ILE A 64 -1.74 9.23 5.07
N SER A 65 -0.49 8.82 5.28
CA SER A 65 0.67 9.50 4.69
C SER A 65 0.62 9.47 3.16
N LYS A 66 0.31 8.30 2.57
CA LYS A 66 0.21 8.18 1.10
C LYS A 66 -0.96 8.99 0.54
N SER A 67 -2.08 9.00 1.25
CA SER A 67 -3.23 9.83 0.89
C SER A 67 -2.85 11.30 0.82
N ARG A 68 -2.23 11.83 1.89
CA ARG A 68 -1.81 13.23 1.96
C ARG A 68 -0.87 13.57 0.82
N GLU A 69 0.16 12.76 0.61
CA GLU A 69 1.12 12.94 -0.49
C GLU A 69 0.42 13.04 -1.85
N THR A 70 -0.51 12.13 -2.15
CA THR A 70 -1.24 12.15 -3.43
C THR A 70 -2.14 13.39 -3.54
N TYR A 71 -2.92 13.72 -2.51
CA TYR A 71 -3.80 14.89 -2.52
C TYR A 71 -2.99 16.20 -2.64
N ASP A 72 -1.88 16.33 -1.93
CA ASP A 72 -1.00 17.49 -2.00
C ASP A 72 -0.34 17.61 -3.38
N SER A 73 0.09 16.49 -3.98
CA SER A 73 0.63 16.46 -5.34
C SER A 73 -0.41 16.88 -6.37
N VAL A 74 -1.68 16.48 -6.22
CA VAL A 74 -2.76 16.88 -7.13
C VAL A 74 -3.08 18.36 -6.95
N ALA A 75 -3.18 18.84 -5.71
CA ALA A 75 -3.44 20.25 -5.40
C ALA A 75 -2.36 21.20 -5.94
N ALA A 76 -1.11 20.73 -6.03
CA ALA A 76 0.01 21.50 -6.55
C ALA A 76 0.04 21.62 -8.09
N VAL A 77 -0.82 20.92 -8.83
CA VAL A 77 -0.84 20.97 -10.30
C VAL A 77 -1.33 22.34 -10.78
N PRO A 78 -0.55 23.07 -11.61
CA PRO A 78 -1.01 24.33 -12.20
C PRO A 78 -2.27 24.13 -13.05
N LEU A 79 -3.25 25.03 -12.93
CA LEU A 79 -4.56 24.88 -13.56
C LEU A 79 -4.51 24.81 -15.09
N ASP A 80 -3.50 25.42 -15.71
CA ASP A 80 -3.22 25.38 -17.15
C ASP A 80 -2.53 24.08 -17.62
N LYS A 81 -2.03 23.26 -16.68
CA LYS A 81 -1.28 22.02 -16.95
C LYS A 81 -2.00 20.75 -16.49
N VAL A 82 -3.29 20.86 -16.16
CA VAL A 82 -4.10 19.71 -15.76
C VAL A 82 -4.24 18.69 -16.89
N SER A 83 -4.19 17.41 -16.55
CA SER A 83 -4.36 16.28 -17.47
C SER A 83 -4.93 15.09 -16.72
N PHE A 84 -5.38 14.06 -17.45
CA PHE A 84 -5.85 12.84 -16.80
C PHE A 84 -4.74 12.21 -15.93
N ALA A 85 -3.50 12.18 -16.44
CA ALA A 85 -2.38 11.49 -15.82
C ALA A 85 -1.88 12.13 -14.51
N ASN A 86 -2.05 13.45 -14.33
CA ASN A 86 -1.55 14.16 -13.13
C ASN A 86 -2.67 14.61 -12.16
N VAL A 87 -3.94 14.52 -12.56
CA VAL A 87 -5.08 14.89 -11.68
C VAL A 87 -5.95 13.68 -11.34
N ILE A 88 -6.45 12.96 -12.35
CA ILE A 88 -7.50 11.94 -12.14
C ILE A 88 -6.90 10.56 -11.87
N ALA A 89 -5.91 10.14 -12.65
CA ALA A 89 -5.26 8.85 -12.47
C ALA A 89 -4.67 8.67 -11.06
N PRO A 90 -3.95 9.65 -10.47
CA PRO A 90 -3.39 9.47 -9.13
C PRO A 90 -4.47 9.26 -8.05
N LEU A 91 -5.63 9.91 -8.18
CA LEU A 91 -6.75 9.73 -7.25
C LEU A 91 -7.41 8.36 -7.42
N ALA A 92 -7.62 7.91 -8.66
CA ALA A 92 -8.18 6.58 -8.94
C ALA A 92 -7.25 5.45 -8.45
N GLU A 93 -5.94 5.59 -8.69
CA GLU A 93 -4.93 4.64 -8.21
C GLU A 93 -4.84 4.63 -6.68
N LEU A 94 -4.99 5.79 -6.04
CA LEU A 94 -5.05 5.89 -4.59
C LEU A 94 -6.27 5.13 -4.04
N ASP A 95 -7.46 5.33 -4.59
CA ASP A 95 -8.68 4.62 -4.16
C ASP A 95 -8.50 3.10 -4.27
N ALA A 96 -7.97 2.63 -5.40
CA ALA A 96 -7.70 1.21 -5.64
C ALA A 96 -6.67 0.63 -4.66
N LEU A 97 -5.61 1.38 -4.35
CA LEU A 97 -4.57 0.98 -3.41
C LEU A 97 -5.10 0.94 -1.96
N GLN A 98 -5.86 1.96 -1.57
CA GLN A 98 -6.27 2.14 -0.19
C GLN A 98 -7.40 1.20 0.21
N PHE A 99 -8.33 0.88 -0.69
CA PHE A 99 -9.49 0.04 -0.37
C PHE A 99 -9.12 -1.26 0.37
N PRO A 100 -8.26 -2.15 -0.15
CA PRO A 100 -7.91 -3.39 0.56
C PRO A 100 -7.12 -3.14 1.85
N LEU A 101 -6.31 -2.09 1.91
CA LEU A 101 -5.51 -1.75 3.09
C LEU A 101 -6.38 -1.24 4.24
N VAL A 102 -7.39 -0.43 3.94
CA VAL A 102 -8.38 0.03 4.92
C VAL A 102 -9.14 -1.17 5.47
N GLN A 103 -9.62 -2.08 4.61
CA GLN A 103 -10.33 -3.29 5.05
C GLN A 103 -9.47 -4.15 5.98
N ALA A 104 -8.17 -4.31 5.68
CA ALA A 104 -7.23 -5.01 6.56
C ALA A 104 -7.08 -4.35 7.95
N CYS A 105 -7.27 -3.04 8.05
CA CYS A 105 -7.18 -2.30 9.31
C CYS A 105 -8.49 -2.28 10.11
N VAL A 106 -9.65 -2.22 9.45
CA VAL A 106 -10.96 -1.98 10.12
C VAL A 106 -11.78 -3.25 10.35
N LEU A 107 -11.65 -4.28 9.50
CA LEU A 107 -12.36 -5.55 9.68
C LEU A 107 -12.06 -6.22 11.03
N PRO A 108 -10.79 -6.23 11.53
CA PRO A 108 -10.46 -6.93 12.77
C PRO A 108 -11.26 -6.49 14.00
N ARG A 109 -11.81 -5.27 14.06
CA ARG A 109 -12.65 -4.83 15.19
C ARG A 109 -13.88 -5.70 15.39
N MET A 110 -14.42 -6.26 14.30
CA MET A 110 -15.67 -7.03 14.32
C MET A 110 -15.43 -8.54 14.49
N VAL A 111 -14.27 -9.04 14.07
CA VAL A 111 -14.06 -10.49 13.91
C VAL A 111 -12.87 -11.05 14.69
N SER A 112 -11.96 -10.20 15.18
CA SER A 112 -10.75 -10.68 15.85
C SER A 112 -11.06 -11.22 17.25
N PRO A 113 -10.52 -12.39 17.63
CA PRO A 113 -10.63 -12.90 19.01
C PRO A 113 -9.79 -12.08 20.01
N SER A 114 -8.74 -11.38 19.55
CA SER A 114 -7.84 -10.60 20.39
C SER A 114 -8.39 -9.21 20.69
N GLU A 115 -8.55 -8.88 21.97
CA GLU A 115 -9.03 -7.57 22.42
C GLU A 115 -8.11 -6.42 21.97
N ASP A 116 -6.80 -6.58 22.11
CA ASP A 116 -5.82 -5.57 21.69
C ASP A 116 -5.90 -5.27 20.19
N VAL A 117 -6.10 -6.31 19.37
CA VAL A 117 -6.30 -6.16 17.93
C VAL A 117 -7.62 -5.43 17.64
N ARG A 118 -8.70 -5.74 18.35
CA ARG A 118 -9.99 -5.05 18.17
C ARG A 118 -9.87 -3.56 18.54
N LYS A 119 -9.22 -3.23 19.65
CA LYS A 119 -8.96 -1.85 20.09
C LYS A 119 -8.14 -1.07 19.08
N ALA A 120 -7.04 -1.64 18.59
CA ALA A 120 -6.22 -1.01 17.56
C ALA A 120 -6.97 -0.80 16.25
N SER A 121 -7.83 -1.74 15.86
CA SER A 121 -8.68 -1.66 14.67
C SER A 121 -9.75 -0.56 14.78
N ALA A 122 -10.40 -0.41 15.94
CA ALA A 122 -11.37 0.66 16.19
C ALA A 122 -10.72 2.05 16.16
N GLU A 123 -9.52 2.20 16.74
CA GLU A 123 -8.77 3.46 16.65
C GLU A 123 -8.33 3.76 15.21
N ALA A 124 -7.91 2.74 14.46
CA ALA A 124 -7.59 2.88 13.05
C ALA A 124 -8.78 3.36 12.22
N GLU A 125 -9.98 2.81 12.42
CA GLU A 125 -11.21 3.26 11.76
C GLU A 125 -11.49 4.73 12.04
N LYS A 126 -11.46 5.15 13.32
CA LYS A 126 -11.66 6.54 13.73
C LYS A 126 -10.68 7.50 13.04
N LEU A 127 -9.39 7.15 12.99
CA LEU A 127 -8.36 7.96 12.36
C LEU A 127 -8.55 8.05 10.85
N LEU A 128 -8.88 6.93 10.19
CA LEU A 128 -9.12 6.86 8.75
C LEU A 128 -10.37 7.65 8.35
N ASP A 129 -11.47 7.50 9.08
CA ASP A 129 -12.72 8.24 8.83
C ASP A 129 -12.50 9.76 8.96
N SER A 130 -11.83 10.18 10.04
CA SER A 130 -11.48 11.59 10.24
C SER A 130 -10.61 12.12 9.10
N HIS A 131 -9.61 11.35 8.67
CA HIS A 131 -8.73 11.72 7.56
C HIS A 131 -9.50 11.82 6.22
N PHE A 132 -10.38 10.88 5.92
CA PHE A 132 -11.15 10.90 4.67
C PHE A 132 -12.16 12.04 4.60
N VAL A 133 -12.76 12.43 5.73
CA VAL A 133 -13.61 13.64 5.80
C VAL A 133 -12.79 14.87 5.41
N LEU A 134 -11.59 15.04 5.98
CA LEU A 134 -10.71 16.16 5.67
C LEU A 134 -10.31 16.19 4.18
N CYS A 135 -9.96 15.03 3.60
CA CYS A 135 -9.64 14.93 2.17
C CYS A 135 -10.81 15.36 1.27
N ARG A 136 -12.05 15.02 1.63
CA ARG A 136 -13.26 15.39 0.87
C ARG A 136 -13.62 16.87 0.96
N GLN A 137 -13.00 17.61 1.88
CA GLN A 137 -13.18 19.04 2.06
C GLN A 137 -12.04 19.87 1.46
N ARG A 138 -11.07 19.24 0.79
CA ARG A 138 -9.93 19.93 0.16
C ARG A 138 -10.36 20.75 -1.07
N GLU A 139 -10.59 22.05 -0.87
CA GLU A 139 -11.02 22.99 -1.91
C GLU A 139 -9.98 23.16 -3.03
N ASP A 140 -8.71 23.16 -2.67
CA ASP A 140 -7.58 23.25 -3.60
C ASP A 140 -7.53 22.06 -4.58
N VAL A 141 -7.77 20.84 -4.09
CA VAL A 141 -7.90 19.64 -4.91
C VAL A 141 -9.13 19.77 -5.82
N TYR A 142 -10.28 20.20 -5.28
CA TYR A 142 -11.49 20.42 -6.06
C TYR A 142 -11.26 21.40 -7.21
N ARG A 143 -10.56 22.51 -6.98
CA ARG A 143 -10.21 23.49 -8.01
C ARG A 143 -9.45 22.87 -9.19
N VAL A 144 -8.47 22.01 -8.91
CA VAL A 144 -7.69 21.31 -9.94
C VAL A 144 -8.57 20.33 -10.74
N ILE A 145 -9.43 19.56 -10.04
CA ILE A 145 -10.39 18.64 -10.69
C ILE A 145 -11.38 19.41 -11.58
N LYS A 146 -11.86 20.57 -11.12
CA LYS A 146 -12.75 21.43 -11.92
C LYS A 146 -12.05 22.01 -13.13
N ALA A 147 -10.79 22.45 -13.01
CA ALA A 147 -10.01 22.89 -14.16
C ALA A 147 -9.86 21.77 -15.21
N PHE A 148 -9.59 20.54 -14.78
CA PHE A 148 -9.57 19.37 -15.68
C PHE A 148 -10.93 19.14 -16.36
N THR A 149 -12.03 19.27 -15.60
CA THR A 149 -13.40 19.12 -16.14
C THR A 149 -13.68 20.17 -17.22
N VAL A 150 -13.28 21.42 -17.00
CA VAL A 150 -13.44 22.53 -17.97
C VAL A 150 -12.57 22.34 -19.21
N LYS A 151 -11.34 21.82 -19.04
CA LYS A 151 -10.44 21.49 -20.15
C LYS A 151 -11.09 20.51 -21.13
N GLY A 152 -11.94 19.61 -20.65
CA GLY A 152 -12.72 18.71 -21.50
C GLY A 152 -11.87 17.69 -22.27
N GLU A 153 -10.76 17.25 -21.68
CA GLU A 153 -9.91 16.20 -22.25
C GLU A 153 -10.73 14.92 -22.50
N ARG A 154 -10.62 14.34 -23.70
CA ARG A 154 -11.34 13.12 -24.05
C ARG A 154 -10.72 11.92 -23.32
N ILE A 155 -11.48 11.34 -22.41
CA ILE A 155 -11.12 10.13 -21.65
C ILE A 155 -12.15 9.03 -21.86
N GLY A 156 -11.83 7.81 -21.43
CA GLY A 156 -12.76 6.67 -21.54
C GLY A 156 -14.08 6.88 -20.77
N PRO A 157 -15.13 6.11 -21.08
CA PRO A 157 -16.45 6.27 -20.46
C PRO A 157 -16.43 6.03 -18.95
N GLU A 158 -15.67 5.04 -18.47
CA GLU A 158 -15.50 4.77 -17.04
C GLU A 158 -14.78 5.91 -16.33
N ALA A 159 -13.67 6.39 -16.88
CA ALA A 159 -12.92 7.53 -16.34
C ALA A 159 -13.78 8.81 -16.29
N THR A 160 -14.62 9.02 -17.31
CA THR A 160 -15.61 10.12 -17.33
C THR A 160 -16.60 9.97 -16.19
N ARG A 161 -17.11 8.76 -15.94
CA ARG A 161 -18.05 8.50 -14.84
C ARG A 161 -17.39 8.71 -13.48
N PHE A 162 -16.15 8.27 -13.32
CA PHE A 162 -15.36 8.50 -12.10
C PHE A 162 -15.16 10.00 -11.84
N LEU A 163 -14.77 10.78 -12.85
CA LEU A 163 -14.67 12.24 -12.75
C LEU A 163 -15.98 12.89 -12.30
N GLN A 164 -17.11 12.50 -12.89
CA GLN A 164 -18.44 13.01 -12.51
C GLN A 164 -18.75 12.70 -11.04
N PHE A 165 -18.40 11.50 -10.58
CA PHE A 165 -18.60 11.10 -9.19
C PHE A 165 -17.72 11.92 -8.23
N LEU A 166 -16.43 12.09 -8.56
CA LEU A 166 -15.51 12.92 -7.77
C LEU A 166 -16.05 14.34 -7.61
N VAL A 167 -16.42 15.01 -8.71
CA VAL A 167 -16.98 16.37 -8.67
C VAL A 167 -18.23 16.42 -7.80
N LYS A 168 -19.14 15.46 -7.97
CA LYS A 168 -20.38 15.39 -7.21
C LYS A 168 -20.11 15.20 -5.71
N GLU A 169 -19.14 14.39 -5.31
CA GLU A 169 -18.80 14.16 -3.91
C GLU A 169 -18.26 15.43 -3.26
N PHE A 170 -17.32 16.15 -3.89
CA PHE A 170 -16.86 17.44 -3.37
C PHE A 170 -17.99 18.45 -3.23
N GLU A 171 -18.88 18.55 -4.23
CA GLU A 171 -20.03 19.47 -4.18
C GLU A 171 -21.03 19.10 -3.09
N ARG A 172 -21.28 17.80 -2.86
CA ARG A 172 -22.13 17.31 -1.74
C ARG A 172 -21.52 17.61 -0.37
N ASN A 173 -20.19 17.68 -0.28
CA ASN A 173 -19.47 18.07 0.93
C ASN A 173 -19.38 19.59 1.12
N GLY A 174 -20.06 20.39 0.28
CA GLY A 174 -20.18 21.83 0.47
C GLY A 174 -19.01 22.66 -0.05
N VAL A 175 -18.01 22.04 -0.68
CA VAL A 175 -16.78 22.72 -1.15
C VAL A 175 -17.04 23.81 -2.19
N LYS A 176 -18.18 23.76 -2.90
CA LYS A 176 -18.59 24.80 -3.85
C LYS A 176 -19.30 25.99 -3.17
N LEU A 177 -19.70 25.85 -1.91
CA LEU A 177 -20.44 26.87 -1.16
C LEU A 177 -19.55 27.79 -0.32
N SER A 178 -18.27 27.41 -0.17
CA SER A 178 -17.27 28.14 0.61
C SER A 178 -16.60 29.23 -0.22
#